data_AF-A0A2V7FS85-F1
#
_entry.id   AF-A0A2V7FS85-F1
#
_cell.length_a   1.000
_cell.length_b   1.000
_cell.length_c   1.000
_cell.angle_alpha   90.00
_cell.angle_beta   90.00
_cell.angle_gamma   90.00
#
_symmetry.space_group_name_H-M   'P 1'
#
loop_
_entity.id
_entity.type
_entity.pdbx_description
1 polymer ?
#
loop_
_entity_poly.entity_id
_entity_poly.type
_entity_poly.pdbx_seq_one_letter_code
_entity_poly.pdbx_strand_id
1 'polypeptide(L)'
;VPRPDLASLEARRAYVTVLTQRRVHQQSFRERVLEAYRQQCAICRLRHEELLEAAHILPDGHPRGEPIVPNGLALCKLHHAAFDRNILGITPALRVEVRLDILREADGPMLRHGLQGFQGVQIETPRAAALKPRAEFLAERYELFRRAS
;
A
#
# COMPACT_ATOMS: atom_id res chain seq x y z
N VAL A 1 -40.89 27.49 -9.65
CA VAL A 1 -39.77 26.59 -9.34
C VAL A 1 -39.00 27.18 -8.17
N PRO A 2 -38.90 26.52 -7.00
CA PRO A 2 -38.13 27.05 -5.89
C PRO A 2 -36.65 27.10 -6.28
N ARG A 3 -36.00 28.25 -6.08
CA ARG A 3 -34.57 28.41 -6.34
C ARG A 3 -33.78 27.52 -5.37
N PRO A 4 -32.79 26.74 -5.85
CA PRO A 4 -31.96 25.95 -4.96
C PRO A 4 -31.24 26.88 -3.97
N ASP A 5 -31.27 26.48 -2.70
CA ASP A 5 -30.59 27.16 -1.60
C ASP A 5 -29.09 27.32 -1.91
N LEU A 6 -28.59 28.54 -1.76
CA LEU A 6 -27.20 28.92 -2.08
C LEU A 6 -26.21 28.11 -1.23
N ALA A 7 -26.56 27.84 0.04
CA ALA A 7 -25.74 27.04 0.95
C ALA A 7 -25.63 25.56 0.50
N SER A 8 -26.71 25.02 -0.07
CA SER A 8 -26.73 23.66 -0.65
C SER A 8 -25.83 23.56 -1.89
N LEU A 9 -25.81 24.60 -2.74
CA LEU A 9 -24.93 24.66 -3.92
C LEU A 9 -23.45 24.79 -3.53
N GLU A 10 -23.14 25.58 -2.50
CA GLU A 10 -21.77 25.73 -1.98
C GLU A 10 -21.26 24.45 -1.34
N ALA A 11 -22.06 23.79 -0.49
CA ALA A 11 -21.73 22.50 0.11
C ALA A 11 -21.51 21.42 -0.96
N ARG A 12 -22.35 21.40 -2.00
CA ARG A 12 -22.21 20.46 -3.13
C ARG A 12 -20.97 20.74 -3.96
N ARG A 13 -20.59 22.01 -4.20
CA ARG A 13 -19.34 22.39 -4.86
C ARG A 13 -18.12 22.00 -4.03
N ALA A 14 -18.12 22.30 -2.73
CA ALA A 14 -17.03 21.91 -1.82
C ALA A 14 -16.85 20.38 -1.80
N TYR A 15 -17.94 19.62 -1.71
CA TYR A 15 -17.91 18.17 -1.77
C TYR A 15 -17.35 17.63 -3.10
N VAL A 16 -17.80 18.16 -4.24
CA VAL A 16 -17.28 17.77 -5.57
C VAL A 16 -15.80 18.12 -5.71
N THR A 17 -15.36 19.28 -5.22
CA THR A 17 -13.94 19.68 -5.22
C THR A 17 -13.10 18.73 -4.37
N VAL A 18 -13.55 18.37 -3.15
CA VAL A 18 -12.87 17.41 -2.28
C VAL A 18 -12.76 16.04 -2.94
N LEU A 19 -13.83 15.53 -3.56
CA LEU A 19 -13.81 14.25 -4.28
C LEU A 19 -12.87 14.27 -5.49
N THR A 20 -12.84 15.39 -6.23
CA THR A 20 -11.99 15.56 -7.42
C THR A 20 -10.53 15.65 -7.02
N GLN A 21 -10.22 16.47 -6.00
CA GLN A 21 -8.88 16.57 -5.45
C GLN A 21 -8.41 15.21 -4.91
N ARG A 22 -9.24 14.48 -4.15
CA ARG A 22 -8.88 13.12 -3.68
C ARG A 22 -8.52 12.19 -4.84
N ARG A 23 -9.29 12.16 -5.93
CA ARG A 23 -8.98 11.31 -7.11
C ARG A 23 -7.67 11.69 -7.78
N VAL A 24 -7.42 12.99 -7.99
CA VAL A 24 -6.16 13.47 -8.58
C VAL A 24 -4.97 13.16 -7.66
N HIS A 25 -5.13 13.31 -6.34
CA HIS A 25 -4.09 12.96 -5.36
C HIS A 25 -3.83 11.44 -5.30
N GLN A 26 -4.85 10.61 -5.49
CA GLN A 26 -4.75 9.15 -5.50
C GLN A 26 -4.13 8.61 -6.81
N GLN A 27 -4.50 9.14 -7.99
CA GLN A 27 -3.85 8.78 -9.26
C GLN A 27 -2.38 9.22 -9.26
N SER A 28 -2.10 10.45 -8.85
CA SER A 28 -0.72 10.93 -8.69
C SER A 28 0.04 10.20 -7.58
N PHE A 29 -0.63 9.61 -6.59
CA PHE A 29 0.04 8.76 -5.59
C PHE A 29 0.53 7.47 -6.20
N ARG A 30 -0.32 6.75 -6.95
CA ARG A 30 0.10 5.51 -7.61
C ARG A 30 1.30 5.75 -8.51
N GLU A 31 1.23 6.75 -9.38
CA GLU A 31 2.31 7.10 -10.31
C GLU A 31 3.61 7.42 -9.56
N ARG A 32 3.55 8.30 -8.55
CA ARG A 32 4.74 8.66 -7.75
C ARG A 32 5.34 7.48 -7.00
N VAL A 33 4.52 6.57 -6.47
CA VAL A 33 5.00 5.36 -5.79
C VAL A 33 5.67 4.44 -6.79
N LEU A 34 5.02 4.10 -7.91
CA LEU A 34 5.64 3.20 -8.88
C LEU A 34 6.94 3.77 -9.45
N GLU A 35 6.97 5.07 -9.75
CA GLU A 35 8.17 5.78 -10.21
C GLU A 35 9.31 5.66 -9.17
N ALA A 36 9.02 5.94 -7.89
CA ALA A 36 10.01 5.86 -6.81
C ALA A 36 10.60 4.45 -6.63
N TYR A 37 9.80 3.43 -6.91
CA TYR A 37 10.22 2.03 -6.87
C TYR A 37 10.76 1.52 -8.20
N ARG A 38 10.88 2.35 -9.26
CA ARG A 38 11.37 1.96 -10.59
C ARG A 38 10.49 0.92 -11.27
N GLN A 39 9.17 1.10 -11.15
CA GLN A 39 8.13 0.27 -11.78
C GLN A 39 8.34 -1.22 -11.51
N GLN A 40 8.66 -1.57 -10.25
CA GLN A 40 8.79 -2.94 -9.80
C GLN A 40 8.08 -3.17 -8.47
N CYS A 41 7.65 -4.41 -8.24
CA CYS A 41 7.22 -4.84 -6.92
C CYS A 41 8.41 -4.78 -5.93
N ALA A 42 8.16 -4.21 -4.75
CA ALA A 42 9.11 -4.10 -3.65
C ALA A 42 9.55 -5.47 -3.12
N ILE A 43 8.72 -6.50 -3.26
CA ILE A 43 8.96 -7.86 -2.72
C ILE A 43 9.56 -8.77 -3.80
N CYS A 44 8.80 -9.06 -4.87
CA CYS A 44 9.24 -10.03 -5.88
C CYS A 44 9.97 -9.44 -7.08
N ARG A 45 10.13 -8.10 -7.15
CA ARG A 45 10.81 -7.41 -8.25
C ARG A 45 10.17 -7.58 -9.63
N LEU A 46 8.92 -8.03 -9.71
CA LEU A 46 8.12 -8.07 -10.94
C LEU A 46 8.05 -6.68 -11.58
N ARG A 47 8.36 -6.57 -12.88
CA ARG A 47 8.43 -5.31 -13.67
C ARG A 47 7.35 -5.22 -14.76
N HIS A 48 6.12 -5.57 -14.41
CA HIS A 48 4.97 -5.44 -15.32
C HIS A 48 3.95 -4.49 -14.69
N GLU A 49 3.90 -3.25 -15.19
CA GLU A 49 3.17 -2.15 -14.56
C GLU A 49 1.68 -2.46 -14.38
N GLU A 50 1.05 -3.18 -15.32
CA GLU A 50 -0.37 -3.58 -15.28
C GLU A 50 -0.68 -4.54 -14.13
N LEU A 51 0.35 -5.16 -13.56
CA LEU A 51 0.29 -6.04 -12.40
C LEU A 51 0.74 -5.33 -11.11
N LEU A 52 1.11 -4.06 -11.17
CA LEU A 52 1.56 -3.26 -10.03
C LEU A 52 0.49 -2.30 -9.51
N GLU A 53 0.47 -2.18 -8.19
CA GLU A 53 -0.40 -1.32 -7.42
C GLU A 53 0.44 -0.55 -6.38
N ALA A 54 -0.09 0.59 -5.94
CA ALA A 54 0.48 1.36 -4.85
C ALA A 54 -0.29 1.06 -3.56
N ALA A 55 0.31 0.26 -2.70
CA ALA A 55 -0.25 -0.08 -1.40
C ALA A 55 0.05 1.02 -0.39
N HIS A 56 -0.95 1.41 0.39
CA HIS A 56 -0.73 2.27 1.54
C HIS A 56 -0.16 1.45 2.70
N ILE A 57 0.85 1.97 3.40
CA ILE A 57 1.32 1.37 4.65
C ILE A 57 0.28 1.61 5.76
N LEU A 58 -0.08 2.87 5.97
CA LEU A 58 -1.23 3.27 6.78
C LEU A 58 -2.39 3.63 5.84
N PRO A 59 -3.57 3.01 5.98
CA PRO A 59 -4.67 3.15 5.04
C PRO A 59 -5.18 4.59 4.94
N ASP A 60 -5.82 4.95 3.82
CA ASP A 60 -6.33 6.31 3.54
C ASP A 60 -7.24 6.89 4.65
N GLY A 61 -7.97 6.04 5.37
CA GLY A 61 -8.81 6.45 6.51
C GLY A 61 -8.05 6.75 7.81
N HIS A 62 -6.74 6.48 7.87
CA HIS A 62 -5.92 6.71 9.04
C HIS A 62 -5.57 8.21 9.18
N PRO A 63 -5.48 8.78 10.40
CA PRO A 63 -5.11 10.19 10.59
C PRO A 63 -3.76 10.58 9.97
N ARG A 64 -2.85 9.62 9.80
CA ARG A 64 -1.54 9.76 9.14
C ARG A 64 -1.47 9.07 7.78
N GLY A 65 -2.63 8.68 7.22
CA GLY A 65 -2.78 7.90 6.00
C GLY A 65 -2.62 8.71 4.71
N GLU A 66 -1.87 9.82 4.75
CA GLU A 66 -1.72 10.69 3.59
C GLU A 66 -1.13 9.94 2.39
N PRO A 67 -1.61 10.20 1.15
CA PRO A 67 -1.16 9.52 -0.05
C PRO A 67 0.20 10.10 -0.52
N ILE A 68 1.25 9.83 0.25
CA ILE A 68 2.64 10.25 0.01
C ILE A 68 3.55 9.04 -0.17
N VAL A 69 4.60 9.17 -0.99
CA VAL A 69 5.51 8.04 -1.29
C VAL A 69 6.10 7.35 -0.04
N PRO A 70 6.48 8.05 1.04
CA PRO A 70 6.92 7.41 2.29
C PRO A 70 5.86 6.58 3.02
N ASN A 71 4.57 6.75 2.68
CA ASN A 71 3.45 5.91 3.11
C ASN A 71 3.05 4.87 2.04
N GLY A 72 3.85 4.72 0.98
CA GLY A 72 3.53 3.90 -0.18
C GLY A 72 4.55 2.78 -0.42
N LEU A 73 4.04 1.62 -0.84
CA LEU A 73 4.80 0.49 -1.33
C LEU A 73 4.32 0.14 -2.75
N ALA A 74 5.23 -0.01 -3.70
CA ALA A 74 4.90 -0.59 -4.99
C ALA A 74 4.81 -2.12 -4.85
N LEU A 75 3.63 -2.71 -4.96
CA LEU A 75 3.43 -4.16 -4.81
C LEU A 75 2.74 -4.74 -6.04
N CYS A 76 3.02 -6.01 -6.37
CA CYS A 76 2.18 -6.69 -7.36
C CYS A 76 0.84 -7.07 -6.73
N LYS A 77 -0.18 -7.35 -7.55
CA LYS A 77 -1.54 -7.67 -7.08
C LYS A 77 -1.60 -8.72 -5.97
N LEU A 78 -0.79 -9.78 -6.07
CA LEU A 78 -0.71 -10.83 -5.05
C LEU A 78 -0.19 -10.28 -3.71
N HIS A 79 0.96 -9.61 -3.74
CA HIS A 79 1.59 -9.08 -2.54
C HIS A 79 0.78 -7.95 -1.90
N HIS A 80 0.13 -7.11 -2.71
CA HIS A 80 -0.77 -6.08 -2.20
C HIS A 80 -1.95 -6.71 -1.46
N ALA A 81 -2.63 -7.67 -2.10
CA ALA A 81 -3.74 -8.38 -1.49
C ALA A 81 -3.35 -9.13 -0.19
N ALA A 82 -2.15 -9.73 -0.16
CA ALA A 82 -1.63 -10.40 1.03
C ALA A 82 -1.27 -9.43 2.16
N PHE A 83 -0.67 -8.29 1.81
CA PHE A 83 -0.31 -7.24 2.75
C PHE A 83 -1.56 -6.61 3.39
N ASP A 84 -2.56 -6.26 2.59
CA ASP A 84 -3.82 -5.66 3.07
C ASP A 84 -4.58 -6.58 4.02
N ARG A 85 -4.59 -7.89 3.72
CA ARG A 85 -5.27 -8.91 4.53
C ARG A 85 -4.48 -9.40 5.73
N ASN A 86 -3.33 -8.80 6.04
CA ASN A 86 -2.44 -9.26 7.12
C ASN A 86 -1.98 -10.73 6.97
N ILE A 87 -1.93 -11.24 5.74
CA ILE A 87 -1.29 -12.52 5.43
C ILE A 87 0.23 -12.34 5.36
N LEU A 88 0.65 -11.16 4.92
CA LEU A 88 2.04 -10.75 4.81
C LEU A 88 2.24 -9.42 5.56
N GLY A 89 3.24 -9.36 6.43
CA GLY A 89 3.71 -8.16 7.11
C GLY A 89 5.07 -7.72 6.57
N ILE A 90 5.38 -6.44 6.78
CA ILE A 90 6.72 -5.89 6.54
C ILE A 90 7.18 -5.24 7.83
N THR A 91 8.30 -5.72 8.37
CA THR A 91 8.89 -5.21 9.60
C THR A 91 9.47 -3.81 9.40
N PRO A 92 9.69 -3.02 10.48
CA PRO A 92 10.43 -1.75 10.41
C PRO A 92 11.85 -1.88 9.84
N ALA A 93 12.42 -3.08 9.92
CA ALA A 93 13.72 -3.42 9.34
C ALA A 93 13.63 -3.78 7.83
N LEU A 94 12.49 -3.53 7.18
CA LEU A 94 12.24 -3.77 5.77
C LEU A 94 12.33 -5.25 5.37
N ARG A 95 11.97 -6.16 6.30
CA ARG A 95 11.89 -7.59 6.04
C ARG A 95 10.45 -8.05 5.95
N VAL A 96 10.19 -8.95 5.00
CA VAL A 96 8.90 -9.61 4.84
C VAL A 96 8.71 -10.69 5.92
N GLU A 97 7.52 -10.75 6.48
CA GLU A 97 7.06 -11.87 7.30
C GLU A 97 5.71 -12.37 6.81
N VAL A 98 5.53 -13.68 6.79
CA VAL A 98 4.30 -14.36 6.37
C VAL A 98 3.67 -14.99 7.60
N ARG A 99 2.34 -14.92 7.69
CA ARG A 99 1.58 -15.49 8.80
C ARG A 99 1.86 -16.98 8.98
N LEU A 100 1.94 -17.45 10.22
CA LEU A 100 2.46 -18.77 10.54
C LEU A 100 1.59 -19.92 10.01
N ASP A 101 0.26 -19.76 10.03
CA ASP A 101 -0.68 -20.71 9.43
C ASP A 101 -0.44 -20.86 7.92
N ILE A 102 -0.26 -19.74 7.21
CA ILE A 102 0.04 -19.70 5.77
C ILE A 102 1.42 -20.30 5.47
N LEU A 103 2.41 -20.11 6.34
CA LEU A 103 3.72 -20.75 6.20
C LEU A 103 3.68 -22.27 6.35
N ARG A 104 2.74 -22.80 7.14
CA ARG A 104 2.58 -24.23 7.40
C ARG A 104 1.64 -24.92 6.40
N GLU A 105 0.87 -24.14 5.67
CA GLU A 105 -0.06 -24.65 4.67
C GLU A 105 0.67 -25.30 3.49
N ALA A 106 0.23 -26.50 3.12
CA ALA A 106 0.70 -27.20 1.94
C ALA A 106 -0.25 -26.92 0.77
N ASP A 107 0.13 -25.99 -0.10
CA ASP A 107 -0.63 -25.60 -1.28
C ASP A 107 0.28 -25.56 -2.53
N GLY A 108 -0.29 -25.16 -3.66
CA GLY A 108 0.32 -25.08 -4.98
C GLY A 108 1.47 -24.07 -5.10
N PRO A 109 2.09 -24.00 -6.30
CA PRO A 109 3.30 -23.23 -6.54
C PRO A 109 3.15 -21.73 -6.25
N MET A 110 1.94 -21.19 -6.39
CA MET A 110 1.67 -19.78 -6.11
C MET A 110 1.80 -19.44 -4.62
N LEU A 111 1.34 -20.31 -3.71
CA LEU A 111 1.53 -20.07 -2.28
C LEU A 111 3.01 -20.20 -1.91
N ARG A 112 3.66 -21.27 -2.40
CA ARG A 112 5.06 -21.58 -2.10
C ARG A 112 6.03 -20.51 -2.60
N HIS A 113 5.97 -20.18 -3.88
CA HIS A 113 6.92 -19.27 -4.51
C HIS A 113 6.44 -17.83 -4.51
N GLY A 114 5.13 -17.60 -4.45
CA GLY A 114 4.53 -16.26 -4.47
C GLY A 114 4.38 -15.62 -3.09
N LEU A 115 4.39 -16.39 -1.99
CA LEU A 115 4.30 -15.85 -0.63
C LEU A 115 5.32 -16.48 0.32
N GLN A 116 5.26 -17.79 0.57
CA GLN A 116 6.09 -18.47 1.59
C GLN A 116 7.60 -18.27 1.34
N GLY A 117 8.02 -18.34 0.08
CA GLY A 117 9.42 -18.16 -0.32
C GLY A 117 9.98 -16.75 -0.10
N PHE A 118 9.13 -15.77 0.22
CA PHE A 118 9.56 -14.41 0.57
C PHE A 118 9.75 -14.19 2.08
N GLN A 119 9.52 -15.20 2.92
CA GLN A 119 9.79 -15.10 4.36
C GLN A 119 11.21 -14.61 4.64
N GLY A 120 11.33 -13.53 5.42
CA GLY A 120 12.60 -12.93 5.83
C GLY A 120 13.33 -12.13 4.76
N VAL A 121 12.83 -12.09 3.52
CA VAL A 121 13.43 -11.36 2.40
C VAL A 121 13.40 -9.85 2.69
N GLN A 122 14.49 -9.17 2.37
CA GLN A 122 14.57 -7.72 2.45
C GLN A 122 13.90 -7.09 1.23
N ILE A 123 12.99 -6.15 1.45
CA ILE A 123 12.28 -5.47 0.35
C ILE A 123 13.16 -4.43 -0.33
N GLU A 124 12.89 -4.21 -1.60
CA GLU A 124 13.41 -3.09 -2.37
C GLU A 124 12.80 -1.78 -1.88
N THR A 125 13.59 -0.72 -1.90
CA THR A 125 13.13 0.63 -1.52
C THR A 125 13.56 1.68 -2.53
N PRO A 126 12.93 2.87 -2.49
CA PRO A 126 13.37 4.02 -3.28
C PRO A 126 14.82 4.39 -2.98
N ARG A 127 15.54 4.82 -4.02
CA ARG A 127 16.96 5.24 -3.90
C ARG A 127 17.09 6.50 -3.05
N ALA A 128 16.20 7.47 -3.26
CA ALA A 128 16.18 8.71 -2.52
C ALA A 128 15.71 8.45 -1.08
N ALA A 129 16.51 8.86 -0.09
CA ALA A 129 16.22 8.65 1.33
C ALA A 129 14.87 9.26 1.75
N ALA A 130 14.53 10.45 1.22
CA ALA A 130 13.27 11.14 1.50
C ALA A 130 12.00 10.40 1.00
N LEU A 131 12.16 9.44 0.09
CA LEU A 131 11.07 8.65 -0.47
C LEU A 131 10.95 7.26 0.16
N LYS A 132 11.86 6.88 1.07
CA LYS A 132 11.82 5.57 1.71
C LYS A 132 10.57 5.44 2.60
N PRO A 133 10.05 4.20 2.76
CA PRO A 133 9.01 3.92 3.73
C PRO A 133 9.36 4.46 5.12
N ARG A 134 8.40 5.12 5.77
CA ARG A 134 8.61 5.56 7.16
C ARG A 134 8.62 4.34 8.07
N ALA A 135 9.70 4.19 8.84
CA ALA A 135 9.84 3.08 9.80
C ALA A 135 8.70 3.07 10.83
N GLU A 136 8.25 4.24 11.27
CA GLU A 136 7.14 4.40 12.22
C GLU A 136 5.79 3.91 11.65
N PHE A 137 5.56 4.07 10.35
CA PHE A 137 4.34 3.60 9.68
C PHE A 137 4.39 2.09 9.51
N LEU A 138 5.55 1.55 9.14
CA LEU A 138 5.77 0.10 9.08
C LEU A 138 5.60 -0.54 10.45
N ALA A 139 6.10 0.08 11.52
CA ALA A 139 5.95 -0.44 12.89
C ALA A 139 4.47 -0.56 13.28
N GLU A 140 3.69 0.49 13.09
CA GLU A 140 2.26 0.46 13.39
C GLU A 140 1.51 -0.57 12.52
N ARG A 141 1.77 -0.59 11.21
CA ARG A 141 1.15 -1.55 10.29
C ARG A 141 1.53 -2.99 10.63
N TYR A 142 2.77 -3.22 11.05
CA TYR A 142 3.28 -4.52 11.45
C TYR A 142 2.67 -5.02 12.77
N GLU A 143 2.36 -4.13 13.72
CA GLU A 143 1.60 -4.51 14.91
C GLU A 143 0.19 -5.01 14.58
N LEU A 144 -0.47 -4.43 13.57
CA LEU A 144 -1.76 -4.96 13.08
C LEU A 144 -1.61 -6.37 12.49
N PHE A 145 -0.53 -6.61 11.74
CA PHE A 145 -0.19 -7.93 11.22
C PHE A 145 0.03 -8.94 12.36
N ARG A 146 0.84 -8.59 13.37
CA ARG A 146 1.12 -9.43 14.54
C ARG A 146 -0.15 -9.83 15.30
N ARG A 147 -1.13 -8.93 15.43
CA ARG A 147 -2.40 -9.23 16.11
C ARG A 147 -3.30 -10.19 15.32
N ALA A 148 -3.11 -10.27 14.01
CA ALA A 148 -3.85 -11.15 13.12
C ALA A 148 -3.13 -12.49 12.86
N SER A 149 -1.93 -12.68 13.44
CA SER A 149 -1.03 -13.81 13.20
C SER A 149 -1.02 -14.86 14.32
#